data_AF-A0A433QE86-F1
#
_entry.id   AF-A0A433QE86-F1
#
_cell.length_a   1.000
_cell.length_b   1.000
_cell.length_c   1.000
_cell.angle_alpha   90.00
_cell.angle_beta   90.00
_cell.angle_gamma   90.00
#
_symmetry.space_group_name_H-M   'P 1'
#
loop_
_entity.id
_entity.type
_entity.pdbx_description
1 polymer ?
#
loop_
_entity_poly.entity_id
_entity_poly.type
_entity_poly.pdbx_seq_one_letter_code
_entity_poly.pdbx_strand_id
1 'polypeptide(L)'
;MFKIVSNTLPSPLPPPHATDIQNMKLWPSILSLLSSPEPSLRKGAAWVCGTALQNNIKAQRAFLDNDGLRHVLTLLRDDPDKGVRSKAQYAVSGAIKHFPEALEAFAGMGGYDVLGEVITRADDPPTLRKIIFLYNTLMAEDPATAPVLRDNGTVAKLEEVLGKFGEDEDMVEKTVRTLHTLLTQTSTPAPATLAASLRTLKAQHGDLGLTEKEWREFGV
;
A
#
# COMPACT_ATOMS: atom_id res chain seq x y z
N MET A 1 0.45 -53.59 16.51
CA MET A 1 -0.47 -52.64 15.86
C MET A 1 -0.02 -51.23 16.21
N PHE A 2 0.75 -50.60 15.32
CA PHE A 2 1.37 -49.29 15.55
C PHE A 2 0.31 -48.18 15.49
N LYS A 3 0.21 -47.36 16.56
CA LYS A 3 -0.55 -46.10 16.52
C LYS A 3 0.34 -45.03 15.88
N ILE A 4 -0.07 -44.57 14.71
CA ILE A 4 0.50 -43.40 14.04
C ILE A 4 0.09 -42.18 14.87
N VAL A 5 1.07 -41.53 15.52
CA VAL A 5 0.90 -40.22 16.14
C VAL A 5 0.88 -39.20 15.01
N SER A 6 -0.28 -38.57 14.78
CA SER A 6 -0.40 -37.50 13.78
C SER A 6 0.44 -36.31 14.24
N ASN A 7 1.53 -36.06 13.53
CA ASN A 7 2.36 -34.88 13.73
C ASN A 7 1.65 -33.68 13.07
N THR A 8 0.69 -33.07 13.77
CA THR A 8 0.11 -31.80 13.35
C THR A 8 1.17 -30.72 13.55
N LEU A 9 1.61 -30.11 12.46
CA LEU A 9 2.43 -28.90 12.48
C LEU A 9 1.78 -27.88 13.43
N PRO A 10 2.55 -27.20 14.30
CA PRO A 10 2.00 -26.17 15.17
C PRO A 10 1.35 -25.10 14.30
N SER A 11 0.13 -24.70 14.70
CA SER A 11 -0.54 -23.54 14.16
C SER A 11 0.40 -22.32 14.22
N PRO A 12 0.40 -21.43 13.21
CA PRO A 12 1.23 -20.25 13.24
C PRO A 12 0.94 -19.47 14.54
N LEU A 13 2.02 -19.12 15.26
CA LEU A 13 1.91 -18.37 16.50
C LEU A 13 1.08 -17.09 16.24
N PRO A 14 0.14 -16.75 17.14
CA PRO A 14 -0.56 -15.49 17.05
C PRO A 14 0.48 -14.35 17.06
N PRO A 15 0.23 -13.25 16.34
CA PRO A 15 1.18 -12.15 16.28
C PRO A 15 1.46 -11.63 17.70
N PRO A 16 2.71 -11.25 18.02
CA PRO A 16 3.00 -10.62 19.30
C PRO A 16 2.12 -9.39 19.46
N HIS A 17 1.54 -9.19 20.65
CA HIS A 17 0.80 -7.97 20.93
C HIS A 17 1.78 -6.79 20.75
N ALA A 18 1.40 -5.76 20.00
CA ALA A 18 2.27 -4.62 19.72
C ALA A 18 2.86 -3.98 21.00
N THR A 19 2.09 -4.06 22.10
CA THR A 19 2.50 -3.66 23.45
C THR A 19 3.75 -4.42 23.94
N ASP A 20 3.87 -5.71 23.65
CA ASP A 20 4.99 -6.55 24.08
C ASP A 20 6.28 -6.20 23.34
N ILE A 21 6.20 -5.87 22.03
CA ILE A 21 7.36 -5.46 21.23
C ILE A 21 8.04 -4.22 21.83
N GLN A 22 7.23 -3.23 22.22
CA GLN A 22 7.74 -1.99 22.82
C GLN A 22 8.27 -2.24 24.24
N ASN A 23 7.51 -2.96 25.07
CA ASN A 23 7.89 -3.23 26.46
C ASN A 23 9.18 -4.07 26.56
N MET A 24 9.42 -4.97 25.59
CA MET A 24 10.60 -5.82 25.53
C MET A 24 11.76 -5.22 24.71
N LYS A 25 11.63 -3.96 24.23
CA LYS A 25 12.64 -3.26 23.42
C LYS A 25 13.11 -4.05 22.18
N LEU A 26 12.19 -4.73 21.51
CA LEU A 26 12.52 -5.65 20.41
C LEU A 26 12.73 -4.96 19.05
N TRP A 27 12.45 -3.66 18.93
CA TRP A 27 12.55 -2.92 17.67
C TRP A 27 13.92 -3.05 16.98
N PRO A 28 15.07 -2.79 17.63
CA PRO A 28 16.36 -2.91 16.97
C PRO A 28 16.61 -4.32 16.43
N SER A 29 16.26 -5.36 17.20
CA SER A 29 16.40 -6.76 16.78
C SER A 29 15.50 -7.08 15.59
N ILE A 30 14.23 -6.68 15.62
CA ILE A 30 13.29 -6.92 14.52
C ILE A 30 13.74 -6.19 13.25
N LEU A 31 14.16 -4.93 13.38
CA LEU A 31 14.62 -4.13 12.23
C LEU A 31 15.91 -4.69 11.64
N SER A 32 16.83 -5.24 12.44
CA SER A 32 18.03 -5.91 11.92
C SER A 32 17.71 -7.09 10.99
N LEU A 33 16.61 -7.81 11.27
CA LEU A 33 16.17 -8.94 10.44
C LEU A 33 15.62 -8.52 9.08
N LEU A 34 15.24 -7.25 8.89
CA LEU A 34 14.85 -6.71 7.58
C LEU A 34 16.01 -6.72 6.59
N SER A 35 17.27 -6.77 7.05
CA SER A 35 18.46 -6.86 6.20
C SER A 35 19.07 -8.27 6.14
N SER A 36 18.34 -9.28 6.63
CA SER A 36 18.82 -10.67 6.64
C SER A 36 19.05 -11.18 5.20
N PRO A 37 20.07 -12.03 4.96
CA PRO A 37 20.24 -12.69 3.66
C PRO A 37 19.04 -13.61 3.32
N GLU A 38 18.36 -14.14 4.34
CA GLU A 38 17.23 -15.06 4.19
C GLU A 38 15.91 -14.30 3.92
N PRO A 39 15.26 -14.48 2.75
CA PRO A 39 14.00 -13.81 2.43
C PRO A 39 12.87 -14.12 3.41
N SER A 40 12.85 -15.33 3.96
CA SER A 40 11.86 -15.75 4.96
C SER A 40 11.94 -14.91 6.24
N LEU A 41 13.15 -14.58 6.69
CA LEU A 41 13.39 -13.73 7.86
C LEU A 41 13.00 -12.28 7.57
N ARG A 42 13.38 -11.72 6.41
CA ARG A 42 12.96 -10.37 6.00
C ARG A 42 11.45 -10.24 5.92
N LYS A 43 10.78 -11.23 5.30
CA LYS A 43 9.32 -11.31 5.18
C LYS A 43 8.64 -11.39 6.55
N GLY A 44 9.17 -12.24 7.44
CA GLY A 44 8.67 -12.38 8.81
C GLY A 44 8.80 -11.08 9.60
N ALA A 45 9.97 -10.45 9.55
CA ALA A 45 10.23 -9.18 10.21
C ALA A 45 9.31 -8.07 9.70
N ALA A 46 9.17 -7.91 8.37
CA ALA A 46 8.28 -6.92 7.78
C ALA A 46 6.80 -7.17 8.16
N TRP A 47 6.38 -8.43 8.25
CA TRP A 47 5.04 -8.79 8.70
C TRP A 47 4.80 -8.46 10.18
N VAL A 48 5.78 -8.73 11.05
CA VAL A 48 5.73 -8.36 12.47
C VAL A 48 5.64 -6.84 12.61
N CYS A 49 6.48 -6.08 11.90
CA CYS A 49 6.41 -4.62 11.86
C CYS A 49 5.00 -4.17 11.47
N GLY A 50 4.49 -4.60 10.31
CA GLY A 50 3.16 -4.17 9.87
C GLY A 50 2.06 -4.50 10.87
N THR A 51 2.09 -5.69 11.48
CA THR A 51 1.09 -6.08 12.47
C THR A 51 1.16 -5.24 13.75
N ALA A 52 2.36 -4.88 14.20
CA ALA A 52 2.56 -4.06 15.38
C ALA A 52 2.07 -2.60 15.20
N LEU A 53 2.15 -2.09 13.97
CA LEU A 53 1.90 -0.69 13.64
C LEU A 53 0.41 -0.36 13.46
N GLN A 54 -0.43 -1.35 13.13
CA GLN A 54 -1.84 -1.12 12.83
C GLN A 54 -2.57 -0.42 13.97
N ASN A 55 -3.02 0.81 13.71
CA ASN A 55 -3.80 1.64 14.63
C ASN A 55 -3.11 1.81 16.01
N ASN A 56 -1.77 1.86 16.04
CA ASN A 56 -1.00 1.96 17.28
C ASN A 56 0.08 3.05 17.20
N ILE A 57 -0.30 4.28 17.57
CA ILE A 57 0.56 5.47 17.56
C ILE A 57 1.85 5.28 18.38
N LYS A 58 1.81 4.53 19.49
CA LYS A 58 3.02 4.29 20.30
C LYS A 58 4.02 3.40 19.56
N ALA A 59 3.53 2.34 18.93
CA ALA A 59 4.35 1.47 18.09
C ALA A 59 4.85 2.19 16.84
N GLN A 60 3.99 2.99 16.18
CA GLN A 60 4.36 3.80 15.02
C GLN A 60 5.46 4.81 15.35
N ARG A 61 5.34 5.54 16.48
CA ARG A 61 6.38 6.45 16.96
C ARG A 61 7.70 5.70 17.20
N ALA A 62 7.68 4.60 17.96
CA ALA A 62 8.88 3.84 18.24
C ALA A 62 9.54 3.29 16.96
N PHE A 63 8.75 2.83 16.00
CA PHE A 63 9.24 2.37 14.71
C PHE A 63 9.89 3.50 13.90
N LEU A 64 9.27 4.68 13.88
CA LEU A 64 9.82 5.87 13.23
C LEU A 64 11.14 6.32 13.89
N ASP A 65 11.18 6.38 15.21
CA ASP A 65 12.37 6.78 15.99
C ASP A 65 13.56 5.83 15.79
N ASN A 66 13.31 4.57 15.38
CA ASN A 66 14.32 3.57 15.06
C ASN A 66 14.61 3.46 13.54
N ASP A 67 14.24 4.47 12.74
CA ASP A 67 14.43 4.52 11.28
C ASP A 67 13.75 3.34 10.53
N GLY A 68 12.73 2.72 11.13
CA GLY A 68 12.06 1.55 10.58
C GLY A 68 11.40 1.84 9.24
N LEU A 69 10.92 3.06 9.04
CA LEU A 69 10.27 3.50 7.80
C LEU A 69 11.22 3.42 6.59
N ARG A 70 12.48 3.87 6.75
CA ARG A 70 13.51 3.76 5.70
C ARG A 70 13.77 2.32 5.30
N HIS A 71 13.84 1.42 6.28
CA HIS A 71 14.10 -0.01 6.05
C HIS A 71 12.98 -0.64 5.22
N VAL A 72 11.72 -0.41 5.57
CA VAL A 72 10.59 -1.00 4.83
C VAL A 72 10.38 -0.35 3.46
N LEU A 73 10.69 0.94 3.29
CA LEU A 73 10.70 1.58 1.96
C LEU A 73 11.76 0.96 1.04
N THR A 74 12.96 0.71 1.57
CA THR A 74 14.05 0.06 0.84
C THR A 74 13.65 -1.34 0.39
N LEU A 75 13.07 -2.15 1.29
CA LEU A 75 12.56 -3.48 0.94
C LEU A 75 11.46 -3.42 -0.12
N LEU A 76 10.52 -2.49 -0.01
CA LEU A 76 9.42 -2.35 -0.96
C LEU A 76 9.93 -2.00 -2.38
N ARG A 77 10.97 -1.18 -2.46
CA ARG A 77 11.59 -0.80 -3.74
C ARG A 77 12.42 -1.96 -4.32
N ASP A 78 13.37 -2.44 -3.53
CA ASP A 78 14.55 -3.15 -4.03
C ASP A 78 14.52 -4.68 -3.82
N ASP A 79 13.67 -5.20 -2.93
CA ASP A 79 13.73 -6.63 -2.60
C ASP A 79 13.29 -7.51 -3.78
N PRO A 80 14.07 -8.54 -4.16
CA PRO A 80 13.71 -9.43 -5.26
C PRO A 80 12.47 -10.28 -4.97
N ASP A 81 12.19 -10.59 -3.70
CA ASP A 81 11.07 -11.44 -3.30
C ASP A 81 9.76 -10.63 -3.19
N LYS A 82 8.78 -10.96 -4.03
CA LYS A 82 7.46 -10.31 -4.02
C LYS A 82 6.75 -10.43 -2.68
N GLY A 83 6.94 -11.54 -1.98
CA GLY A 83 6.38 -11.78 -0.66
C GLY A 83 6.96 -10.85 0.40
N VAL A 84 8.26 -10.55 0.35
CA VAL A 84 8.90 -9.53 1.18
C VAL A 84 8.33 -8.16 0.85
N ARG A 85 8.29 -7.77 -0.43
CA ARG A 85 7.72 -6.48 -0.86
C ARG A 85 6.28 -6.28 -0.40
N SER A 86 5.43 -7.31 -0.50
CA SER A 86 4.04 -7.23 -0.05
C SER A 86 3.92 -7.01 1.47
N LYS A 87 4.83 -7.58 2.27
CA LYS A 87 4.86 -7.34 3.73
C LYS A 87 5.50 -5.99 4.08
N ALA A 88 6.47 -5.53 3.31
CA ALA A 88 7.02 -4.19 3.42
C ALA A 88 5.93 -3.13 3.12
N GLN A 89 5.13 -3.31 2.06
CA GLN A 89 3.98 -2.45 1.77
C GLN A 89 2.97 -2.42 2.92
N TYR A 90 2.68 -3.59 3.53
CA TYR A 90 1.81 -3.67 4.70
C TYR A 90 2.38 -2.87 5.89
N ALA A 91 3.68 -2.96 6.13
CA ALA A 91 4.35 -2.17 7.17
C ALA A 91 4.35 -0.67 6.89
N VAL A 92 4.61 -0.25 5.64
CA VAL A 92 4.49 1.16 5.22
C VAL A 92 3.09 1.67 5.47
N SER A 93 2.06 0.94 5.03
CA SER A 93 0.65 1.31 5.24
C SER A 93 0.32 1.45 6.72
N GLY A 94 0.76 0.51 7.56
CA GLY A 94 0.56 0.58 9.00
C GLY A 94 1.34 1.71 9.68
N ALA A 95 2.51 2.09 9.15
CA ALA A 95 3.35 3.14 9.75
C ALA A 95 2.76 4.55 9.58
N ILE A 96 2.15 4.85 8.42
CA ILE A 96 1.84 6.23 8.02
C ILE A 96 0.36 6.61 8.20
N LYS A 97 -0.56 5.65 8.26
CA LYS A 97 -1.98 5.94 8.44
C LYS A 97 -2.28 6.47 9.84
N HIS A 98 -3.14 7.47 9.90
CA HIS A 98 -3.58 8.16 11.10
C HIS A 98 -2.41 8.74 11.93
N PHE A 99 -1.25 8.96 11.32
CA PHE A 99 -0.06 9.46 12.00
C PHE A 99 0.70 10.49 11.14
N PRO A 100 0.32 11.78 11.22
CA PRO A 100 0.85 12.84 10.37
C PRO A 100 2.38 12.94 10.35
N GLU A 101 3.04 12.77 11.49
CA GLU A 101 4.51 12.86 11.55
C GLU A 101 5.21 11.73 10.79
N ALA A 102 4.63 10.52 10.75
CA ALA A 102 5.16 9.44 9.91
C ALA A 102 4.85 9.66 8.43
N LEU A 103 3.69 10.27 8.11
CA LEU A 103 3.36 10.63 6.72
C LEU A 103 4.31 11.72 6.19
N GLU A 104 4.64 12.73 7.01
CA GLU A 104 5.63 13.75 6.68
C GLU A 104 7.02 13.15 6.49
N ALA A 105 7.47 12.28 7.40
CA ALA A 105 8.74 11.57 7.27
C ALA A 105 8.77 10.68 6.01
N PHE A 106 7.66 9.98 5.72
CA PHE A 106 7.48 9.19 4.50
C PHE A 106 7.64 10.07 3.25
N ALA A 107 7.00 11.23 3.21
CA ALA A 107 7.11 12.17 2.11
C ALA A 107 8.55 12.66 1.95
N GLY A 108 9.20 13.08 3.04
CA GLY A 108 10.59 13.55 3.04
C GLY A 108 11.62 12.49 2.65
N MET A 109 11.28 11.20 2.74
CA MET A 109 12.10 10.08 2.27
C MET A 109 11.83 9.67 0.81
N GLY A 110 11.00 10.41 0.06
CA GLY A 110 10.60 10.02 -1.30
C GLY A 110 9.64 8.84 -1.34
N GLY A 111 8.85 8.65 -0.27
CA GLY A 111 7.95 7.50 -0.14
C GLY A 111 6.91 7.42 -1.27
N TYR A 112 6.40 8.56 -1.74
CA TYR A 112 5.48 8.59 -2.89
C TYR A 112 6.14 8.11 -4.18
N ASP A 113 7.43 8.41 -4.38
CA ASP A 113 8.20 7.94 -5.54
C ASP A 113 8.37 6.43 -5.49
N VAL A 114 8.71 5.87 -4.32
CA VAL A 114 8.80 4.42 -4.11
C VAL A 114 7.47 3.74 -4.42
N LEU A 115 6.35 4.28 -3.93
CA LEU A 115 5.03 3.72 -4.25
C LEU A 115 4.71 3.84 -5.75
N GLY A 116 5.09 4.95 -6.39
CA GLY A 116 4.95 5.17 -7.81
C GLY A 116 5.76 4.18 -8.65
N GLU A 117 6.99 3.87 -8.27
CA GLU A 117 7.84 2.87 -8.93
C GLU A 117 7.24 1.46 -8.84
N VAL A 118 6.64 1.11 -7.69
CA VAL A 118 5.92 -0.16 -7.56
C VAL A 118 4.71 -0.21 -8.51
N ILE A 119 3.97 0.90 -8.63
CA ILE A 119 2.86 1.02 -9.59
C ILE A 119 3.36 0.83 -11.02
N THR A 120 4.41 1.55 -11.43
CA THR A 120 4.99 1.46 -12.78
C THR A 120 5.52 0.05 -13.07
N ARG A 121 6.15 -0.63 -12.11
CA ARG A 121 6.63 -2.00 -12.28
C ARG A 121 5.48 -2.98 -12.56
N ALA A 122 4.33 -2.76 -11.92
CA ALA A 122 3.09 -3.49 -12.17
C ALA A 122 3.24 -5.03 -12.21
N ASP A 123 4.09 -5.61 -11.36
CA ASP A 123 4.46 -7.03 -11.38
C ASP A 123 3.85 -7.86 -10.24
N ASP A 124 3.14 -7.21 -9.31
CA ASP A 124 2.48 -7.82 -8.15
C ASP A 124 1.09 -7.19 -7.91
N PRO A 125 0.05 -7.64 -8.64
CA PRO A 125 -1.29 -7.03 -8.61
C PRO A 125 -1.92 -6.91 -7.21
N PRO A 126 -1.81 -7.92 -6.31
CA PRO A 126 -2.26 -7.76 -4.93
C PRO A 126 -1.60 -6.60 -4.17
N THR A 127 -0.31 -6.34 -4.39
CA THR A 127 0.40 -5.22 -3.76
C THR A 127 0.02 -3.89 -4.42
N LEU A 128 -0.15 -3.86 -5.75
CA LEU A 128 -0.67 -2.69 -6.49
C LEU A 128 -2.02 -2.23 -5.93
N ARG A 129 -3.00 -3.13 -5.79
CA ARG A 129 -4.33 -2.81 -5.24
C ARG A 129 -4.24 -2.19 -3.85
N LYS A 130 -3.35 -2.69 -3.00
CA LYS A 130 -3.14 -2.14 -1.65
C LYS A 130 -2.53 -0.74 -1.68
N ILE A 131 -1.65 -0.43 -2.62
CA ILE A 131 -1.08 0.92 -2.80
C ILE A 131 -2.15 1.88 -3.31
N ILE A 132 -2.94 1.47 -4.31
CA ILE A 132 -4.02 2.28 -4.88
C ILE A 132 -5.08 2.59 -3.81
N PHE A 133 -5.43 1.60 -3.00
CA PHE A 133 -6.31 1.78 -1.84
C PHE A 133 -5.69 2.71 -0.77
N LEU A 134 -4.38 2.56 -0.50
CA LEU A 134 -3.67 3.42 0.43
C LEU A 134 -3.70 4.89 -0.02
N TYR A 135 -3.52 5.20 -1.30
CA TYR A 135 -3.66 6.56 -1.80
C TYR A 135 -5.02 7.18 -1.50
N ASN A 136 -6.11 6.44 -1.74
CA ASN A 136 -7.45 6.91 -1.34
C ASN A 136 -7.57 7.16 0.15
N THR A 137 -7.01 6.26 0.96
CA THR A 137 -7.02 6.40 2.42
C THR A 137 -6.26 7.67 2.85
N LEU A 138 -5.06 7.90 2.30
CA LEU A 138 -4.26 9.08 2.63
C LEU A 138 -4.91 10.39 2.16
N MET A 139 -5.54 10.43 0.97
CA MET A 139 -6.29 11.61 0.51
C MET A 139 -7.54 11.89 1.36
N ALA A 140 -8.14 10.87 1.96
CA ALA A 140 -9.25 11.04 2.88
C ALA A 140 -8.79 11.54 4.27
N GLU A 141 -7.61 11.11 4.72
CA GLU A 141 -7.01 11.56 5.98
C GLU A 141 -6.40 12.96 5.90
N ASP A 142 -5.72 13.27 4.79
CA ASP A 142 -5.06 14.55 4.52
C ASP A 142 -5.25 14.97 3.05
N PRO A 143 -6.11 15.97 2.78
CA PRO A 143 -6.32 16.52 1.45
C PRO A 143 -5.06 17.07 0.76
N ALA A 144 -4.00 17.41 1.52
CA ALA A 144 -2.72 17.82 0.96
C ALA A 144 -2.00 16.69 0.21
N THR A 145 -2.41 15.43 0.42
CA THR A 145 -1.91 14.27 -0.33
C THR A 145 -2.25 14.36 -1.81
N ALA A 146 -3.43 14.86 -2.17
CA ALA A 146 -3.90 14.82 -3.56
C ALA A 146 -3.04 15.67 -4.51
N PRO A 147 -2.67 16.93 -4.19
CA PRO A 147 -1.69 17.69 -4.97
C PRO A 147 -0.36 16.95 -5.16
N VAL A 148 0.18 16.32 -4.12
CA VAL A 148 1.45 15.57 -4.20
C VAL A 148 1.35 14.40 -5.17
N LEU A 149 0.26 13.62 -5.10
CA LEU A 149 0.03 12.50 -6.02
C LEU A 149 -0.12 12.98 -7.47
N ARG A 150 -0.86 14.07 -7.70
CA ARG A 150 -1.00 14.67 -9.03
C ARG A 150 0.35 15.08 -9.59
N ASP A 151 1.15 15.80 -8.81
CA ASP A 151 2.43 16.36 -9.24
C ASP A 151 3.48 15.26 -9.47
N ASN A 152 3.36 14.11 -8.79
CA ASN A 152 4.13 12.90 -9.05
C ASN A 152 3.59 12.05 -10.22
N GLY A 153 2.72 12.61 -11.08
CA GLY A 153 2.22 11.92 -12.27
C GLY A 153 1.39 10.68 -11.98
N THR A 154 0.77 10.58 -10.78
CA THR A 154 -0.02 9.40 -10.38
C THR A 154 -1.20 9.16 -11.33
N VAL A 155 -1.80 10.21 -11.90
CA VAL A 155 -2.91 10.07 -12.87
C VAL A 155 -2.49 9.21 -14.07
N ALA A 156 -1.35 9.51 -14.68
CA ALA A 156 -0.84 8.75 -15.83
C ALA A 156 -0.50 7.30 -15.45
N LYS A 157 0.15 7.10 -14.30
CA LYS A 157 0.48 5.76 -13.77
C LYS A 157 -0.79 4.92 -13.55
N LEU A 158 -1.87 5.51 -13.05
CA LEU A 158 -3.15 4.81 -12.84
C LEU A 158 -3.90 4.56 -14.15
N GLU A 159 -3.78 5.45 -15.15
CA GLU A 159 -4.31 5.19 -16.50
C GLU A 159 -3.62 3.98 -17.15
N GLU A 160 -2.30 3.85 -17.00
CA GLU A 160 -1.56 2.66 -17.44
C GLU A 160 -2.01 1.37 -16.71
N VAL A 161 -2.31 1.47 -15.41
CA VAL A 161 -2.87 0.35 -14.63
C VAL A 161 -4.22 -0.09 -15.21
N LEU A 162 -5.12 0.85 -15.53
CA LEU A 162 -6.41 0.54 -16.16
C LEU A 162 -6.23 -0.16 -17.52
N GLY A 163 -5.27 0.29 -18.33
CA GLY A 163 -4.97 -0.35 -19.61
C GLY A 163 -4.41 -1.77 -19.45
N LYS A 164 -3.56 -2.01 -18.45
CA LYS A 164 -2.93 -3.32 -18.22
C LYS A 164 -3.84 -4.34 -17.52
N PHE A 165 -4.70 -3.87 -16.62
CA PHE A 165 -5.53 -4.70 -15.75
C PHE A 165 -7.04 -4.49 -15.98
N GLY A 166 -7.43 -4.07 -17.18
CA GLY A 166 -8.83 -3.76 -17.53
C GLY A 166 -9.81 -4.93 -17.33
N GLU A 167 -9.34 -6.17 -17.29
CA GLU A 167 -10.17 -7.36 -17.03
C GLU A 167 -10.36 -7.67 -15.52
N ASP A 168 -9.54 -7.09 -14.64
CA ASP A 168 -9.62 -7.28 -13.18
C ASP A 168 -10.56 -6.23 -12.58
N GLU A 169 -11.84 -6.56 -12.45
CA GLU A 169 -12.89 -5.67 -11.94
C GLU A 169 -12.52 -5.01 -10.59
N ASP A 170 -11.91 -5.76 -9.66
CA ASP A 170 -11.49 -5.25 -8.35
C ASP A 170 -10.36 -4.20 -8.48
N MET A 171 -9.41 -4.43 -9.39
CA MET A 171 -8.38 -3.46 -9.73
C MET A 171 -8.97 -2.21 -10.37
N VAL A 172 -9.86 -2.39 -11.36
CA VAL A 172 -10.49 -1.31 -12.09
C VAL A 172 -11.31 -0.43 -11.15
N GLU A 173 -12.21 -1.02 -10.35
CA GLU A 173 -13.04 -0.30 -9.37
C GLU A 173 -12.20 0.59 -8.46
N LYS A 174 -11.14 0.02 -7.86
CA LYS A 174 -10.24 0.74 -6.94
C LYS A 174 -9.50 1.86 -7.65
N THR A 175 -9.02 1.59 -8.86
CA THR A 175 -8.25 2.57 -9.64
C THR A 175 -9.13 3.74 -10.09
N VAL A 176 -10.35 3.46 -10.58
CA VAL A 176 -11.31 4.50 -10.98
C VAL A 176 -11.74 5.34 -9.78
N ARG A 177 -12.03 4.70 -8.63
CA ARG A 177 -12.32 5.43 -7.39
C ARG A 177 -11.16 6.32 -6.95
N THR A 178 -9.90 5.84 -7.00
CA THR A 178 -8.72 6.66 -6.67
C THR A 178 -8.54 7.82 -7.63
N LEU A 179 -8.69 7.60 -8.94
CA LEU A 179 -8.64 8.66 -9.94
C LEU A 179 -9.71 9.73 -9.70
N HIS A 180 -10.94 9.31 -9.39
CA HIS A 180 -12.04 10.23 -9.12
C HIS A 180 -11.74 11.13 -7.93
N THR A 181 -11.34 10.54 -6.80
CA THR A 181 -10.96 11.28 -5.59
C THR A 181 -9.84 12.27 -5.89
N LEU A 182 -8.78 11.82 -6.57
CA LEU A 182 -7.61 12.63 -6.89
C LEU A 182 -7.95 13.83 -7.78
N LEU A 183 -8.67 13.59 -8.88
CA LEU A 183 -9.03 14.64 -9.83
C LEU A 183 -10.00 15.65 -9.19
N THR A 184 -10.96 15.16 -8.40
CA THR A 184 -11.93 16.01 -7.71
C THR A 184 -11.26 16.91 -6.67
N GLN A 185 -10.43 16.36 -5.78
CA GLN A 185 -9.76 17.14 -4.74
C GLN A 185 -8.75 18.15 -5.32
N THR A 186 -8.16 17.85 -6.48
CA THR A 186 -7.22 18.76 -7.14
C THR A 186 -7.87 19.70 -8.16
N SER A 187 -9.20 19.58 -8.36
CA SER A 187 -9.93 20.29 -9.44
C SER A 187 -9.27 20.11 -10.82
N THR A 188 -8.65 18.95 -11.04
CA THR A 188 -7.95 18.63 -12.29
C THR A 188 -8.95 17.97 -13.25
N PRO A 189 -9.11 18.48 -14.49
CA PRO A 189 -9.98 17.81 -15.45
C PRO A 189 -9.40 16.45 -15.86
N ALA A 190 -10.28 15.48 -16.11
CA ALA A 190 -9.87 14.18 -16.60
C ALA A 190 -9.23 14.31 -18.01
N PRO A 191 -8.07 13.67 -18.26
CA PRO A 191 -7.53 13.58 -19.61
C PRO A 191 -8.52 12.95 -20.59
N ALA A 192 -8.53 13.40 -21.85
CA ALA A 192 -9.44 12.86 -22.86
C ALA A 192 -9.23 11.36 -23.12
N THR A 193 -7.98 10.90 -23.03
CA THR A 193 -7.59 9.49 -23.14
C THR A 193 -8.20 8.67 -21.99
N LEU A 194 -8.11 9.18 -20.77
CA LEU A 194 -8.71 8.56 -19.59
C LEU A 194 -10.23 8.45 -19.75
N ALA A 195 -10.91 9.54 -20.13
CA ALA A 195 -12.37 9.54 -20.32
C ALA A 195 -12.82 8.52 -21.38
N ALA A 196 -12.05 8.32 -22.45
CA ALA A 196 -12.33 7.28 -23.45
C ALA A 196 -12.21 5.87 -22.85
N SER A 197 -11.10 5.58 -22.15
CA SER A 197 -10.89 4.28 -21.48
C SER A 197 -11.97 3.98 -20.45
N LEU A 198 -12.38 4.99 -19.68
CA LEU A 198 -13.42 4.88 -18.66
C LEU A 198 -14.80 4.54 -19.24
N ARG A 199 -15.17 5.07 -20.41
CA ARG A 199 -16.43 4.68 -21.09
C ARG A 199 -16.44 3.19 -21.43
N THR A 200 -15.33 2.67 -21.94
CA THR A 200 -15.20 1.24 -22.26
C THR A 200 -15.29 0.39 -21.00
N LEU A 201 -14.57 0.75 -19.94
CA LEU A 201 -14.59 0.02 -18.68
C LEU A 201 -15.95 0.06 -17.99
N LYS A 202 -16.66 1.20 -18.02
CA LYS A 202 -18.04 1.32 -17.52
C LYS A 202 -18.99 0.40 -18.29
N ALA A 203 -18.86 0.32 -19.62
CA ALA A 203 -19.66 -0.58 -20.43
C ALA A 203 -19.40 -2.06 -20.14
N GLN A 204 -18.16 -2.41 -19.77
CA GLN A 204 -17.73 -3.78 -19.47
C GLN A 204 -18.12 -4.24 -18.06
N HIS A 205 -17.91 -3.39 -17.04
CA HIS A 205 -18.02 -3.75 -15.62
C HIS A 205 -19.19 -3.06 -14.89
N GLY A 206 -19.96 -2.22 -15.59
CA GLY A 206 -21.02 -1.42 -14.98
C GLY A 206 -20.48 -0.20 -14.23
N ASP A 207 -21.16 0.21 -13.16
CA ASP A 207 -20.90 1.50 -12.52
C ASP A 207 -19.63 1.56 -11.66
N LEU A 208 -18.96 0.43 -11.40
CA LEU A 208 -17.69 0.36 -10.67
C LEU A 208 -17.73 1.13 -9.33
N GLY A 209 -18.87 1.06 -8.64
CA GLY A 209 -19.09 1.74 -7.37
C GLY A 209 -19.17 3.27 -7.43
N LEU A 210 -19.24 3.88 -8.62
CA LEU A 210 -19.42 5.32 -8.84
C LEU A 210 -20.88 5.67 -9.14
N THR A 211 -21.29 6.88 -8.74
CA THR A 211 -22.61 7.42 -9.08
C THR A 211 -22.62 8.05 -10.48
N GLU A 212 -23.82 8.20 -11.06
CA GLU A 212 -24.00 8.92 -12.33
C GLU A 212 -23.43 10.34 -12.34
N LYS A 213 -23.44 11.03 -11.18
CA LYS A 213 -22.83 12.35 -11.05
C LYS A 213 -21.30 12.27 -11.17
N GLU A 214 -20.68 11.30 -10.51
CA GLU A 214 -19.24 11.10 -10.52
C GLU A 214 -18.74 10.70 -11.90
N TRP A 215 -19.51 9.90 -12.65
CA TRP A 215 -19.20 9.59 -14.05
C TRP A 215 -19.21 10.83 -14.94
N ARG A 216 -20.18 11.74 -14.76
CA ARG A 216 -20.22 13.00 -15.50
C ARG A 216 -19.04 13.92 -15.19
N GLU A 217 -18.50 13.86 -13.97
CA GLU A 217 -17.29 14.62 -13.59
C GLU A 217 -16.04 14.12 -14.35
N PHE A 218 -16.01 12.85 -14.78
CA PHE A 218 -15.02 12.34 -15.75
C PHE A 218 -15.33 12.68 -17.21
N GLY A 219 -16.52 13.23 -17.50
CA GLY A 219 -17.03 13.41 -18.86
C GLY A 219 -17.48 12.10 -19.52
N VAL A 220 -17.80 11.07 -18.73
CA VAL A 220 -18.25 9.74 -19.16
C VAL A 220 -19.77 9.66 -19.16
#